data_AF-A0A928X144-F1
#
_entry.id   AF-A0A928X144-F1
#
_cell.length_a   1.000
_cell.length_b   1.000
_cell.length_c   1.000
_cell.angle_alpha   90.00
_cell.angle_beta   90.00
_cell.angle_gamma   90.00
#
_symmetry.space_group_name_H-M   'P 1'
#
loop_
_entity.id
_entity.type
_entity.pdbx_description
1 polymer ?
#
loop_
_entity_poly.entity_id
_entity_poly.type
_entity_poly.pdbx_seq_one_letter_code
_entity_poly.pdbx_strand_id
1 'polypeptide(L)'
;MQITKQTASELVIHSPIHRQELILPLAMLAIALVGFGWMAASGSLVSSGVAIVIFVGAYGLYILYGALQAETLTFDRVANEVRCQRITLLGAKHWEIPLSALQNVSVSSYKRRHKKASGSRVTRWFYTLKLVARDTEPKTLLYQEDSDSVDAACHAISQFAGPFSSTPDANPGPARMKITPDYQSWRETIFNSQPDQTGASEADANQVYGVLMDVGMMDNSTSTQWAMSLTAFLSGEASFRPTVGGGYVGLGGDPKVANVAQEIVQIAQTLLPQTSPIEDQALPEPDLVQFFLFTAGGVYGVADDIRNVQAADDPLGQMLNRFGFIRQFADQLQDKR
;
A
#
# COMPACT_ATOMS: atom_id res chain seq x y z
N MET A 1 -13.34 8.03 7.87
CA MET A 1 -14.12 9.10 7.22
C MET A 1 -15.54 8.59 7.14
N GLN A 2 -16.53 9.43 7.44
CA GLN A 2 -17.93 9.02 7.43
C GLN A 2 -18.69 9.89 6.45
N ILE A 3 -19.38 9.25 5.51
CA ILE A 3 -20.32 9.94 4.61
C ILE A 3 -21.56 10.25 5.45
N THR A 4 -21.81 11.54 5.70
CA THR A 4 -22.92 12.01 6.56
C THR A 4 -24.13 12.44 5.75
N LYS A 5 -23.92 12.87 4.50
CA LYS A 5 -24.97 13.26 3.56
C LYS A 5 -24.52 12.92 2.14
N GLN A 6 -25.39 12.27 1.37
CA GLN A 6 -25.16 11.98 -0.04
C GLN A 6 -26.47 12.15 -0.79
N THR A 7 -26.53 13.19 -1.61
CA THR A 7 -27.68 13.54 -2.44
C THR A 7 -27.20 13.76 -3.88
N ALA A 8 -28.12 14.02 -4.82
CA ALA A 8 -27.75 14.29 -6.21
C ALA A 8 -26.96 15.61 -6.37
N SER A 9 -27.11 16.56 -5.44
CA SER A 9 -26.53 17.90 -5.48
C SER A 9 -25.43 18.14 -4.45
N GLU A 10 -25.36 17.33 -3.39
CA GLU A 10 -24.47 17.56 -2.25
C GLU A 10 -23.94 16.24 -1.66
N LEU A 11 -22.63 16.18 -1.41
CA LEU A 11 -21.93 15.11 -0.70
C LEU A 11 -21.15 15.71 0.48
N VAL A 12 -21.41 15.22 1.70
CA VAL A 12 -20.73 15.68 2.92
C VAL A 12 -20.02 14.51 3.58
N ILE A 13 -18.70 14.61 3.69
CA ILE A 13 -17.82 13.66 4.34
C ILE A 13 -17.26 14.30 5.60
N HIS A 14 -17.51 13.66 6.73
CA HIS A 14 -17.02 14.10 8.03
C HIS A 14 -15.87 13.19 8.48
N SER A 15 -14.77 13.77 8.91
CA SER A 15 -13.69 13.09 9.61
C SER A 15 -13.87 13.33 11.11
N PRO A 16 -14.55 12.40 11.83
CA PRO A 16 -14.85 12.63 13.23
C PRO A 16 -13.59 12.57 14.09
N ILE A 17 -13.58 13.39 15.14
CA ILE A 17 -12.61 13.26 16.23
C ILE A 17 -12.86 11.93 16.93
N HIS A 18 -11.85 11.08 17.00
CA HIS A 18 -11.98 9.82 17.72
C HIS A 18 -11.96 10.09 19.23
N ARG A 19 -13.12 9.93 19.89
CA ARG A 19 -13.28 10.27 21.33
C ARG A 19 -12.26 9.57 22.23
N GLN A 20 -11.82 8.36 21.87
CA GLN A 20 -10.82 7.61 22.65
C GLN A 20 -9.45 8.31 22.66
N GLU A 21 -9.09 9.03 21.59
CA GLU A 21 -7.83 9.78 21.53
C GLU A 21 -7.85 11.05 22.39
N LEU A 22 -9.02 11.51 22.82
CA LEU A 22 -9.16 12.66 23.73
C LEU A 22 -8.96 12.28 25.20
N ILE A 23 -9.13 11.01 25.58
CA ILE A 23 -9.08 10.58 26.99
C ILE A 23 -7.68 10.83 27.58
N LEU A 24 -6.64 10.39 26.88
CA LEU A 24 -5.26 10.53 27.34
C LEU A 24 -4.84 12.01 27.53
N PRO A 25 -4.96 12.91 26.54
CA PRO A 25 -4.56 14.31 26.72
C PRO A 25 -5.38 15.03 27.79
N LEU A 26 -6.68 14.75 27.90
CA LEU A 26 -7.52 15.30 28.97
C LEU A 26 -7.07 14.81 30.35
N ALA A 27 -6.72 13.53 30.49
CA ALA A 27 -6.16 13.00 31.73
C ALA A 27 -4.83 13.67 32.09
N MET A 28 -3.95 13.90 31.12
CA MET A 28 -2.68 14.60 31.35
C MET A 28 -2.89 16.06 31.81
N LEU A 29 -3.82 16.78 31.19
CA LEU A 29 -4.18 18.13 31.61
C LEU A 29 -4.80 18.16 33.02
N ALA A 30 -5.65 17.20 33.35
CA ALA A 30 -6.23 17.07 34.69
C ALA A 30 -5.14 16.81 35.75
N ILE A 31 -4.20 15.90 35.47
CA ILE A 31 -3.05 15.63 36.35
C ILE A 31 -2.22 16.90 36.55
N ALA A 32 -1.96 17.66 35.49
CA ALA A 32 -1.19 18.90 35.58
C ALA A 32 -1.91 19.95 36.45
N LEU A 33 -3.22 20.13 36.29
CA LEU A 33 -4.00 21.07 37.09
C LEU A 33 -4.05 20.69 38.57
N VAL A 34 -4.28 19.41 38.88
CA VAL A 34 -4.28 18.90 40.26
C VAL A 34 -2.91 19.04 40.90
N GLY A 35 -1.85 18.67 40.17
CA GLY A 35 -0.47 18.81 40.65
C GLY A 35 -0.10 20.26 40.96
N PHE A 36 -0.50 21.20 40.09
CA PHE A 36 -0.26 22.63 40.30
C PHE A 36 -1.04 23.16 41.52
N GLY A 37 -2.32 22.80 41.67
CA GLY A 37 -3.14 23.21 42.81
C GLY A 37 -2.59 22.71 44.14
N TRP A 38 -2.09 21.47 44.19
CA TRP A 38 -1.45 20.91 45.38
C TRP A 38 -0.17 21.66 45.76
N MET A 39 0.69 21.98 44.78
CA MET A 39 1.92 22.75 45.02
C MET A 39 1.61 24.16 45.55
N ALA A 40 0.60 24.82 44.99
CA ALA A 40 0.16 26.13 45.47
C ALA A 40 -0.36 26.07 46.91
N ALA A 41 -1.20 25.07 47.25
CA ALA A 41 -1.78 24.93 48.58
C ALA A 41 -0.75 24.58 49.67
N SER A 42 0.28 23.81 49.32
CA SER A 42 1.34 23.40 50.24
C SER A 42 2.42 24.47 50.48
N GLY A 43 2.42 25.56 49.71
CA GLY A 43 3.46 26.60 49.77
C GLY A 43 4.85 26.13 49.29
N SER A 44 4.94 24.91 48.73
CA SER A 44 6.19 24.29 48.31
C SER A 44 6.32 24.31 46.79
N LEU A 45 6.88 25.41 46.27
CA LEU A 45 7.21 25.56 44.85
C LEU A 45 8.62 25.02 44.59
N VAL A 46 8.81 23.72 44.78
CA VAL A 46 10.06 23.07 44.34
C VAL A 46 10.13 23.16 42.82
N SER A 47 11.19 23.81 42.31
CA SER A 47 11.33 24.15 40.89
C SER A 47 11.21 22.95 39.95
N SER A 48 11.68 21.77 40.37
CA SER A 48 11.58 20.53 39.60
C SER A 48 10.15 20.00 39.49
N GLY A 49 9.35 20.08 40.55
CA GLY A 49 7.94 19.65 40.54
C GLY A 49 7.10 20.51 39.60
N VAL A 50 7.29 21.83 39.66
CA VAL A 50 6.61 22.79 38.78
C VAL A 50 6.95 22.52 37.31
N ALA A 51 8.23 22.25 37.01
CA ALA A 51 8.66 21.96 35.65
C ALA A 51 8.01 20.68 35.07
N ILE A 52 7.91 19.61 35.87
CA ILE A 52 7.25 18.36 35.44
C ILE A 52 5.77 18.60 35.14
N VAL A 53 5.06 19.31 36.01
CA VAL A 53 3.64 19.64 35.85
C VAL A 53 3.41 20.46 34.58
N ILE A 54 4.25 21.47 34.34
CA ILE A 54 4.19 22.29 33.12
C ILE A 54 4.44 21.41 31.89
N PHE A 55 5.43 20.52 31.91
CA PHE A 55 5.75 19.66 30.77
C PHE A 55 4.60 18.68 30.45
N VAL A 56 4.03 18.04 31.47
CA VAL A 56 2.87 17.14 31.32
C VAL A 56 1.67 17.91 30.76
N GLY A 57 1.39 19.10 31.28
CA GLY A 57 0.30 19.95 30.80
C GLY A 57 0.51 20.39 29.34
N ALA A 58 1.71 20.85 29.00
CA ALA A 58 2.07 21.28 27.65
C ALA A 58 1.99 20.12 26.64
N TYR A 59 2.47 18.92 27.02
CA TYR A 59 2.39 17.73 26.18
C TYR A 59 0.95 17.25 26.00
N GLY A 60 0.15 17.27 27.07
CA GLY A 60 -1.29 17.00 27.01
C GLY A 60 -2.01 17.97 26.06
N LEU A 61 -1.70 19.27 26.15
CA LEU A 61 -2.24 20.30 25.25
C LEU A 61 -1.80 20.08 23.79
N TYR A 62 -0.54 19.69 23.56
CA TYR A 62 -0.01 19.40 22.23
C TYR A 62 -0.72 18.21 21.57
N ILE A 63 -0.93 17.12 22.31
CA ILE A 63 -1.70 15.97 21.81
C ILE A 63 -3.16 16.37 21.57
N LEU A 64 -3.77 17.11 22.50
CA LEU A 64 -5.14 17.58 22.37
C LEU A 64 -5.34 18.44 21.13
N TYR A 65 -4.35 19.29 20.81
CA TYR A 65 -4.35 20.14 19.62
C TYR A 65 -4.38 19.33 18.30
N GLY A 66 -3.68 18.20 18.26
CA GLY A 66 -3.75 17.28 17.12
C GLY A 66 -5.07 16.53 17.05
N ALA A 67 -5.56 16.04 18.20
CA ALA A 67 -6.77 15.23 18.29
C ALA A 67 -8.06 16.01 18.04
N LEU A 68 -8.10 17.32 18.31
CA LEU A 68 -9.28 18.17 18.13
C LEU A 68 -9.47 18.70 16.69
N GLN A 69 -8.77 18.13 15.71
CA GLN A 69 -8.96 18.51 14.31
C GLN A 69 -10.11 17.71 13.72
N ALA A 70 -11.30 18.34 13.66
CA ALA A 70 -12.41 17.82 12.88
C ALA A 70 -12.37 18.43 11.47
N GLU A 71 -12.59 17.61 10.45
CA GLU A 71 -12.66 18.07 9.07
C GLU A 71 -14.01 17.69 8.47
N THR A 72 -14.68 18.67 7.87
CA THR A 72 -15.88 18.44 7.07
C THR A 72 -15.57 18.83 5.63
N LEU A 73 -15.68 17.87 4.72
CA LEU A 73 -15.50 18.06 3.29
C LEU A 73 -16.88 18.00 2.63
N THR A 74 -17.27 19.11 2.00
CA THR A 74 -18.56 19.27 1.33
C THR A 74 -18.32 19.50 -0.16
N PHE A 75 -18.92 18.66 -0.99
CA PHE A 75 -19.00 18.87 -2.43
C PHE A 75 -20.42 19.32 -2.76
N ASP A 76 -20.54 20.48 -3.42
CA ASP A 76 -21.81 21.05 -3.84
C ASP A 76 -21.79 21.24 -5.37
N ARG A 77 -22.62 20.47 -6.08
CA ARG A 77 -22.74 20.56 -7.54
C ARG A 77 -23.47 21.83 -7.98
N VAL A 78 -24.42 22.31 -7.18
CA VAL A 78 -25.23 23.50 -7.55
C VAL A 78 -24.37 24.74 -7.45
N ALA A 79 -23.57 24.85 -6.39
CA ALA A 79 -22.61 25.94 -6.21
C ALA A 79 -21.29 25.72 -6.97
N ASN A 80 -21.07 24.54 -7.56
CA ASN A 80 -19.83 24.14 -8.25
C ASN A 80 -18.59 24.34 -7.36
N GLU A 81 -18.66 23.89 -6.11
CA GLU A 81 -17.61 24.09 -5.12
C GLU A 81 -17.31 22.83 -4.30
N VAL A 82 -16.04 22.71 -3.90
CA VAL A 82 -15.54 21.77 -2.90
C VAL A 82 -15.04 22.62 -1.74
N ARG A 83 -15.73 22.53 -0.61
CA ARG A 83 -15.40 23.26 0.61
C ARG A 83 -14.88 22.28 1.65
N CYS A 84 -13.78 22.63 2.29
CA CYS A 84 -13.33 21.94 3.48
C CYS A 84 -13.33 22.90 4.65
N GLN A 85 -14.03 22.52 5.72
CA GLN A 85 -13.99 23.20 6.99
C GLN A 85 -13.19 22.35 7.99
N ARG A 86 -11.99 22.84 8.36
CA ARG A 86 -11.16 22.27 9.42
C ARG A 86 -11.35 23.08 10.69
N ILE A 87 -11.98 22.48 11.70
CA ILE A 87 -12.12 23.08 13.01
C ILE A 87 -10.88 22.71 13.83
N THR A 88 -10.18 23.72 14.36
CA THR A 88 -9.02 23.54 15.25
C THR A 88 -9.23 24.32 16.54
N LEU A 89 -8.41 24.06 17.57
CA LEU A 89 -8.41 24.86 18.80
C LEU A 89 -8.13 26.36 18.57
N LEU A 90 -7.43 26.72 17.48
CA LEU A 90 -7.09 28.11 17.14
C LEU A 90 -8.15 28.78 16.25
N GLY A 91 -9.26 28.09 15.98
CA GLY A 91 -10.34 28.57 15.12
C GLY A 91 -10.62 27.64 13.93
N ALA A 92 -11.61 28.02 13.14
CA ALA A 92 -11.96 27.35 11.89
C ALA A 92 -11.07 27.85 10.75
N LYS A 93 -10.45 26.91 10.03
CA LYS A 93 -9.79 27.15 8.75
C LYS A 93 -10.69 26.58 7.66
N HIS A 94 -10.93 27.34 6.61
CA HIS A 94 -11.62 26.83 5.43
C HIS A 94 -10.77 27.02 4.19
N TRP A 95 -10.94 26.13 3.23
CA TRP A 95 -10.46 26.31 1.88
C TRP A 95 -11.53 25.84 0.90
N GLU A 96 -11.53 26.44 -0.28
CA GLU A 96 -12.55 26.24 -1.29
C GLU A 96 -11.86 26.07 -2.65
N ILE A 97 -12.36 25.13 -3.45
CA ILE A 97 -11.89 24.86 -4.80
C ILE A 97 -13.13 24.71 -5.69
N PRO A 98 -13.17 25.27 -6.90
CA PRO A 98 -14.25 24.99 -7.83
C PRO A 98 -14.34 23.50 -8.14
N LEU A 99 -15.53 22.91 -8.06
CA LEU A 99 -15.73 21.48 -8.36
C LEU A 99 -15.30 21.15 -9.80
N SER A 100 -15.56 22.07 -10.74
CA SER A 100 -15.10 21.98 -12.13
C SER A 100 -13.58 22.07 -12.31
N ALA A 101 -12.84 22.57 -11.32
CA ALA A 101 -11.37 22.61 -11.37
C ALA A 101 -10.74 21.31 -10.83
N LEU A 102 -11.53 20.44 -10.18
CA LEU A 102 -11.06 19.18 -9.60
C LEU A 102 -10.70 18.19 -10.73
N GLN A 103 -9.43 17.79 -10.77
CA GLN A 103 -8.86 16.92 -11.81
C GLN A 103 -8.71 15.47 -11.35
N ASN A 104 -8.37 15.28 -10.06
CA ASN A 104 -8.15 13.95 -9.50
C ASN A 104 -8.44 13.97 -8.00
N VAL A 105 -8.98 12.85 -7.51
CA VAL A 105 -9.09 12.52 -6.09
C VAL A 105 -8.46 11.16 -5.90
N SER A 106 -7.40 11.11 -5.09
CA SER A 106 -6.66 9.88 -4.85
C SER A 106 -6.41 9.65 -3.37
N VAL A 107 -6.25 8.37 -3.01
CA VAL A 107 -5.80 7.96 -1.69
C VAL A 107 -4.29 7.80 -1.73
N SER A 108 -3.57 8.51 -0.85
CA SER A 108 -2.16 8.25 -0.62
C SER A 108 -1.97 7.64 0.77
N SER A 109 -1.23 6.55 0.84
CA SER A 109 -0.84 5.93 2.11
C SER A 109 0.58 6.32 2.47
N TYR A 110 0.82 6.70 3.71
CA TYR A 110 2.16 6.88 4.28
C TYR A 110 2.32 5.99 5.52
N LYS A 111 3.45 5.29 5.59
CA LYS A 111 3.80 4.38 6.68
C LYS A 111 4.67 5.12 7.70
N ARG A 112 4.23 5.26 8.95
CA ARG A 112 5.10 5.76 10.05
C ARG A 112 5.37 4.65 11.05
N ARG A 113 6.65 4.47 11.38
CA ARG A 113 7.08 3.55 12.44
C ARG A 113 7.23 4.30 13.73
N HIS A 114 6.62 3.76 14.78
CA HIS A 114 6.83 4.23 16.14
C HIS A 114 7.48 3.13 16.97
N LYS A 115 8.59 3.47 17.61
CA LYS A 115 9.21 2.60 18.62
C LYS A 115 8.45 2.82 19.93
N LYS A 116 7.81 1.78 20.45
CA LYS A 116 7.21 1.81 21.79
C LYS A 116 8.30 1.87 22.85
N ALA A 117 7.95 2.33 24.05
CA ALA A 117 8.84 2.30 25.22
C ALA A 117 9.34 0.88 25.55
N SER A 118 8.55 -0.15 25.22
CA SER A 118 8.92 -1.57 25.34
C SER A 118 10.00 -2.04 24.35
N GLY A 119 10.45 -1.18 23.43
CA GLY A 119 11.40 -1.54 22.37
C GLY A 119 10.76 -2.14 21.11
N SER A 120 9.52 -2.63 21.19
CA SER A 120 8.78 -3.12 20.02
C SER A 120 8.45 -1.98 19.04
N ARG A 121 8.55 -2.24 17.74
CA ARG A 121 8.14 -1.30 16.69
C ARG A 121 6.70 -1.58 16.30
N VAL A 122 5.86 -0.55 16.27
CA VAL A 122 4.53 -0.63 15.67
C VAL A 122 4.52 0.23 14.42
N THR A 123 3.99 -0.35 13.35
CA THR A 123 3.71 0.33 12.10
C THR A 123 2.30 0.90 12.20
N ARG A 124 2.15 2.22 12.02
CA ARG A 124 0.85 2.86 11.85
C ARG A 124 0.77 3.37 10.41
N TRP A 125 -0.32 3.00 9.73
CA TRP A 125 -0.64 3.50 8.39
C TRP A 125 -1.45 4.78 8.51
N PHE A 126 -1.10 5.76 7.69
CA PHE A 126 -1.79 7.03 7.56
C PHE A 126 -2.35 7.09 6.15
N TYR A 127 -3.64 7.30 6.02
CA TYR A 127 -4.33 7.39 4.75
C TYR A 127 -4.72 8.85 4.53
N THR A 128 -4.32 9.40 3.41
CA THR A 128 -4.58 10.80 3.10
C THR A 128 -5.40 10.86 1.84
N LEU A 129 -6.53 11.57 1.89
CA LEU A 129 -7.29 11.88 0.70
C LEU A 129 -6.67 13.12 0.06
N LYS A 130 -6.19 12.98 -1.17
CA LYS A 130 -5.53 14.04 -1.93
C LYS A 130 -6.46 14.53 -3.03
N LEU A 131 -6.78 15.81 -3.01
CA LEU A 131 -7.54 16.51 -4.04
C LEU A 131 -6.59 17.33 -4.89
N VAL A 132 -6.57 17.06 -6.19
CA VAL A 132 -5.75 17.79 -7.18
C VAL A 132 -6.68 18.61 -8.04
N ALA A 133 -6.46 19.92 -8.09
CA ALA A 133 -7.22 20.84 -8.91
C ALA A 133 -6.30 21.63 -9.85
N ARG A 134 -6.86 22.08 -10.97
CA ARG A 134 -6.12 22.88 -11.95
C ARG A 134 -5.58 24.15 -11.31
N ASP A 135 -4.31 24.46 -11.57
CA ASP A 135 -3.62 25.68 -11.10
C ASP A 135 -3.62 25.88 -9.58
N THR A 136 -3.88 24.82 -8.80
CA THR A 136 -3.91 24.90 -7.33
C THR A 136 -3.00 23.85 -6.71
N GLU A 137 -2.31 24.19 -5.63
CA GLU A 137 -1.55 23.20 -4.87
C GLU A 137 -2.48 22.09 -4.34
N PRO A 138 -2.07 20.80 -4.43
CA PRO A 138 -2.88 19.69 -3.96
C PRO A 138 -3.31 19.87 -2.50
N LYS A 139 -4.60 19.68 -2.22
CA LYS A 139 -5.11 19.71 -0.85
C LYS A 139 -5.17 18.30 -0.30
N THR A 140 -4.75 18.14 0.94
CA THR A 140 -4.71 16.84 1.62
C THR A 140 -5.57 16.87 2.87
N LEU A 141 -6.35 15.81 3.04
CA LEU A 141 -7.12 15.54 4.24
C LEU A 141 -6.50 14.34 4.91
N LEU A 142 -5.91 14.58 6.07
CA LEU A 142 -5.21 13.54 6.81
C LEU A 142 -6.23 12.69 7.55
N TYR A 143 -6.19 11.38 7.32
CA TYR A 143 -7.00 10.42 8.04
C TYR A 143 -6.13 9.32 8.64
N GLN A 144 -6.56 8.82 9.80
CA GLN A 144 -5.85 7.80 10.55
C GLN A 144 -6.65 6.51 10.59
N GLU A 145 -5.94 5.39 10.43
CA GLU A 145 -6.29 4.03 10.88
C GLU A 145 -7.32 3.21 10.08
N ASP A 146 -8.14 3.78 9.20
CA ASP A 146 -9.15 2.98 8.47
C ASP A 146 -9.09 3.23 6.95
N SER A 147 -8.44 2.29 6.24
CA SER A 147 -8.32 2.28 4.77
C SER A 147 -9.69 2.25 4.11
N ASP A 148 -10.57 1.39 4.60
CA ASP A 148 -11.83 1.06 3.97
C ASP A 148 -12.75 2.29 3.97
N SER A 149 -12.73 3.06 5.06
CA SER A 149 -13.40 4.36 5.13
C SER A 149 -12.88 5.38 4.12
N VAL A 150 -11.56 5.42 3.88
CA VAL A 150 -10.95 6.40 2.96
C VAL A 150 -11.18 5.99 1.52
N ASP A 151 -11.12 4.70 1.23
CA ASP A 151 -11.44 4.15 -0.09
C ASP A 151 -12.92 4.34 -0.41
N ALA A 152 -13.82 4.10 0.57
CA ALA A 152 -15.25 4.39 0.43
C ALA A 152 -15.51 5.88 0.18
N ALA A 153 -14.82 6.77 0.90
CA ALA A 153 -14.88 8.20 0.67
C ALA A 153 -14.38 8.59 -0.73
N CYS A 154 -13.22 8.06 -1.15
CA CYS A 154 -12.65 8.31 -2.48
C CYS A 154 -13.61 7.86 -3.58
N HIS A 155 -14.18 6.65 -3.45
CA HIS A 155 -15.15 6.12 -4.39
C HIS A 155 -16.43 6.96 -4.45
N ALA A 156 -16.98 7.36 -3.29
CA ALA A 156 -18.15 8.24 -3.22
C ALA A 156 -17.89 9.60 -3.89
N ILE A 157 -16.69 10.15 -3.71
CA ILE A 157 -16.29 11.40 -4.36
C ILE A 157 -16.18 11.23 -5.86
N SER A 158 -15.54 10.16 -6.35
CA SER A 158 -15.43 9.89 -7.78
C SER A 158 -16.80 9.70 -8.44
N GLN A 159 -17.73 9.01 -7.78
CA GLN A 159 -19.11 8.89 -8.25
C GLN A 159 -19.86 10.23 -8.24
N PHE A 160 -19.63 11.07 -7.22
CA PHE A 160 -20.29 12.36 -7.06
C PHE A 160 -19.72 13.46 -7.96
N ALA A 161 -18.41 13.52 -8.19
CA ALA A 161 -17.81 14.50 -9.09
C ALA A 161 -18.09 14.16 -10.57
N GLY A 162 -18.52 12.91 -10.85
CA GLY A 162 -18.56 12.37 -12.21
C GLY A 162 -17.15 12.00 -12.68
N PRO A 163 -17.01 11.47 -13.91
CA PRO A 163 -15.68 11.27 -14.48
C PRO A 163 -14.97 12.62 -14.48
N PHE A 164 -13.89 12.72 -13.71
CA PHE A 164 -13.04 13.91 -13.75
C PHE A 164 -12.68 14.14 -15.21
N SER A 165 -12.87 15.37 -15.69
CA SER A 165 -12.44 15.75 -17.03
C SER A 165 -10.92 15.69 -17.04
N SER A 166 -10.37 14.49 -17.23
CA SER A 166 -9.05 14.30 -17.76
C SER A 166 -9.00 15.21 -18.98
N THR A 167 -8.13 16.21 -18.91
CA THR A 167 -7.90 17.14 -20.02
C THR A 167 -7.75 16.29 -21.29
N PRO A 168 -8.50 16.55 -22.38
CA PRO A 168 -8.47 15.73 -23.60
C PRO A 168 -7.10 15.65 -24.30
N ASP A 169 -6.06 16.29 -23.78
CA ASP A 169 -4.69 16.22 -24.31
C ASP A 169 -3.91 14.96 -23.90
N ALA A 170 -4.49 14.10 -23.05
CA ALA A 170 -4.02 12.73 -22.91
C ALA A 170 -5.07 11.82 -23.51
N ASN A 171 -4.99 11.59 -24.83
CA ASN A 171 -5.46 10.34 -25.41
C ASN A 171 -4.92 9.22 -24.50
N PRO A 172 -5.75 8.53 -23.69
CA PRO A 172 -5.27 7.43 -22.88
C PRO A 172 -5.02 6.32 -23.90
N GLY A 173 -3.84 6.38 -24.52
CA GLY A 173 -3.28 5.21 -25.18
C GLY A 173 -3.43 4.05 -24.20
N PRO A 174 -3.70 2.83 -24.70
CA PRO A 174 -3.99 1.66 -23.86
C PRO A 174 -3.05 1.65 -22.66
N ALA A 175 -3.62 1.64 -21.45
CA ALA A 175 -2.92 1.90 -20.19
C ALA A 175 -1.55 1.21 -20.21
N ARG A 176 -0.48 1.97 -20.48
CA ARG A 176 0.82 1.36 -20.74
C ARG A 176 1.38 0.86 -19.42
N MET A 177 1.72 -0.42 -19.38
CA MET A 177 2.38 -0.99 -18.23
C MET A 177 3.68 -0.24 -17.94
N LYS A 178 3.85 0.18 -16.70
CA LYS A 178 5.04 0.89 -16.25
C LYS A 178 6.16 -0.12 -15.99
N ILE A 179 7.19 -0.07 -16.82
CA ILE A 179 8.33 -0.99 -16.81
C ILE A 179 9.62 -0.18 -16.74
N THR A 180 10.51 -0.51 -15.81
CA THR A 180 11.86 0.07 -15.75
C THR A 180 12.85 -0.73 -16.61
N PRO A 181 13.88 -0.09 -17.18
CA PRO A 181 14.92 -0.79 -17.95
C PRO A 181 15.61 -1.90 -17.14
N ASP A 182 15.87 -1.66 -15.85
CA ASP A 182 16.50 -2.63 -14.95
C ASP A 182 15.65 -3.90 -14.78
N TYR A 183 14.33 -3.74 -14.66
CA TYR A 183 13.42 -4.87 -14.60
C TYR A 183 13.44 -5.66 -15.90
N GLN A 184 13.42 -4.99 -17.05
CA GLN A 184 13.42 -5.63 -18.36
C GLN A 184 14.70 -6.45 -18.56
N SER A 185 15.86 -5.87 -18.27
CA SER A 185 17.16 -6.57 -18.37
C SER A 185 17.23 -7.78 -17.42
N TRP A 186 16.71 -7.64 -16.20
CA TRP A 186 16.62 -8.77 -15.27
C TRP A 186 15.70 -9.87 -15.82
N ARG A 187 14.51 -9.52 -16.31
CA ARG A 187 13.53 -10.48 -16.84
C ARG A 187 14.10 -11.22 -18.05
N GLU A 188 14.74 -10.52 -18.98
CA GLU A 188 15.46 -11.13 -20.11
C GLU A 188 16.54 -12.11 -19.63
N THR A 189 17.25 -11.80 -18.55
CA THR A 189 18.23 -12.73 -17.95
C THR A 189 17.57 -13.99 -17.41
N ILE A 190 16.40 -13.87 -16.78
CA ILE A 190 15.64 -15.03 -16.26
C ILE A 190 15.18 -15.95 -17.41
N PHE A 191 14.61 -15.39 -18.48
CA PHE A 191 14.15 -16.20 -19.63
C PHE A 191 15.29 -16.84 -20.42
N ASN A 192 16.49 -16.29 -20.35
CA ASN A 192 17.69 -16.85 -20.99
C ASN A 192 18.51 -17.76 -20.06
N SER A 193 18.05 -17.99 -18.82
CA SER A 193 18.74 -18.84 -17.85
C SER A 193 18.79 -20.29 -18.33
N GLN A 194 19.94 -20.93 -18.13
CA GLN A 194 20.17 -22.31 -18.55
C GLN A 194 20.03 -23.30 -17.36
N PRO A 195 19.67 -24.57 -17.61
CA PRO A 195 19.51 -25.57 -16.55
C PRO A 195 20.74 -25.72 -15.64
N ASP A 196 21.95 -25.70 -16.22
CA ASP A 196 23.22 -25.87 -15.53
C ASP A 196 23.51 -24.78 -14.48
N GLN A 197 23.09 -23.53 -14.76
CA GLN A 197 23.22 -22.38 -13.86
C GLN A 197 22.31 -22.47 -12.63
N THR A 198 21.30 -23.35 -12.67
CA THR A 198 20.23 -23.44 -11.68
C THR A 198 20.25 -24.76 -10.92
N GLY A 199 21.31 -25.58 -11.13
CA GLY A 199 21.50 -26.85 -10.44
C GLY A 199 20.79 -28.04 -11.08
N ALA A 200 20.20 -27.88 -12.28
CA ALA A 200 19.61 -28.97 -13.05
C ALA A 200 20.60 -29.57 -14.05
N SER A 201 20.34 -30.81 -14.48
CA SER A 201 21.09 -31.47 -15.55
C SER A 201 20.34 -31.30 -16.86
N GLU A 202 21.05 -31.05 -17.96
CA GLU A 202 20.46 -30.97 -19.31
C GLU A 202 19.91 -32.32 -19.82
N ALA A 203 20.15 -33.42 -19.10
CA ALA A 203 19.80 -34.77 -19.56
C ALA A 203 18.28 -35.03 -19.61
N ASP A 204 17.47 -34.29 -18.86
CA ASP A 204 16.01 -34.44 -18.84
C ASP A 204 15.31 -33.17 -19.37
N ALA A 205 14.83 -33.24 -20.61
CA ALA A 205 14.14 -32.15 -21.28
C ALA A 205 12.86 -31.69 -20.57
N ASN A 206 12.26 -32.55 -19.74
CA ASN A 206 11.00 -32.30 -19.03
C ASN A 206 11.21 -31.96 -17.55
N GLN A 207 12.46 -31.88 -17.09
CA GLN A 207 12.73 -31.44 -15.73
C GLN A 207 12.54 -29.92 -15.62
N VAL A 208 11.63 -29.51 -14.76
CA VAL A 208 11.46 -28.11 -14.37
C VAL A 208 12.64 -27.72 -13.49
N TYR A 209 13.42 -26.74 -13.94
CA TYR A 209 14.56 -26.22 -13.19
C TYR A 209 14.30 -24.84 -12.58
N GLY A 210 13.25 -24.16 -13.03
CA GLY A 210 12.87 -22.87 -12.49
C GLY A 210 11.41 -22.53 -12.76
N VAL A 211 10.91 -21.58 -11.98
CA VAL A 211 9.57 -21.02 -12.11
C VAL A 211 9.65 -19.50 -12.00
N LEU A 212 8.98 -18.81 -12.92
CA LEU A 212 8.70 -17.37 -12.84
C LEU A 212 7.19 -17.19 -12.65
N MET A 213 6.79 -16.44 -11.63
CA MET A 213 5.40 -16.01 -11.44
C MET A 213 5.29 -14.52 -11.64
N ASP A 214 4.39 -14.09 -12.50
CA ASP A 214 4.01 -12.70 -12.68
C ASP A 214 2.60 -12.44 -12.20
N VAL A 215 2.41 -11.31 -11.53
CA VAL A 215 1.10 -10.83 -11.08
C VAL A 215 0.86 -9.45 -11.64
N GLY A 216 -0.18 -9.30 -12.45
CA GLY A 216 -0.61 -8.02 -13.00
C GLY A 216 -1.39 -7.21 -11.96
N MET A 217 -1.08 -5.92 -11.87
CA MET A 217 -1.62 -5.01 -10.87
C MET A 217 -2.05 -3.70 -11.51
N MET A 218 -3.08 -3.08 -10.93
CA MET A 218 -3.51 -1.72 -11.26
C MET A 218 -3.29 -0.80 -10.07
N ASP A 219 -2.60 0.32 -10.27
CA ASP A 219 -2.69 1.44 -9.35
C ASP A 219 -3.95 2.24 -9.67
N ASN A 220 -5.02 1.96 -8.91
CA ASN A 220 -6.33 2.61 -9.06
C ASN A 220 -6.27 4.14 -8.94
N SER A 221 -5.24 4.70 -8.30
CA SER A 221 -5.09 6.14 -8.11
C SER A 221 -4.53 6.86 -9.34
N THR A 222 -3.73 6.15 -10.14
CA THR A 222 -3.05 6.70 -11.33
C THR A 222 -3.51 6.03 -12.62
N SER A 223 -4.37 5.00 -12.53
CA SER A 223 -4.71 4.11 -13.65
C SER A 223 -3.46 3.51 -14.33
N THR A 224 -2.38 3.35 -13.57
CA THR A 224 -1.12 2.80 -14.07
C THR A 224 -1.09 1.30 -13.86
N GLN A 225 -0.93 0.54 -14.94
CA GLN A 225 -0.68 -0.89 -14.88
C GLN A 225 0.79 -1.14 -14.50
N TRP A 226 1.02 -2.14 -13.66
CA TRP A 226 2.35 -2.62 -13.30
C TRP A 226 2.28 -4.10 -12.97
N ALA A 227 3.41 -4.78 -12.87
CA ALA A 227 3.44 -6.17 -12.46
C ALA A 227 4.49 -6.43 -11.38
N MET A 228 4.35 -7.56 -10.70
CA MET A 228 5.36 -8.11 -9.82
C MET A 228 5.79 -9.47 -10.33
N SER A 229 7.09 -9.68 -10.41
CA SER A 229 7.68 -10.95 -10.79
C SER A 229 8.40 -11.59 -9.62
N LEU A 230 8.24 -12.90 -9.48
CA LEU A 230 8.98 -13.71 -8.53
C LEU A 230 9.58 -14.91 -9.23
N THR A 231 10.81 -15.26 -8.86
CA THR A 231 11.47 -16.48 -9.38
C THR A 231 11.82 -17.43 -8.25
N ALA A 232 11.79 -18.72 -8.58
CA ALA A 232 12.28 -19.80 -7.75
C ALA A 232 12.99 -20.82 -8.64
N PHE A 233 14.21 -21.22 -8.27
CA PHE A 233 15.02 -22.17 -9.02
C PHE A 233 15.31 -23.42 -8.20
N LEU A 234 15.65 -24.51 -8.89
CA LEU A 234 15.98 -25.81 -8.28
C LEU A 234 17.17 -25.72 -7.32
N SER A 235 18.10 -24.78 -7.56
CA SER A 235 19.21 -24.45 -6.67
C SER A 235 18.78 -23.88 -5.31
N GLY A 236 17.51 -23.48 -5.16
CA GLY A 236 17.02 -22.71 -4.02
C GLY A 236 17.13 -21.20 -4.22
N GLU A 237 17.70 -20.73 -5.33
CA GLU A 237 17.77 -19.30 -5.63
C GLU A 237 16.35 -18.73 -5.87
N ALA A 238 16.10 -17.55 -5.31
CA ALA A 238 14.82 -16.85 -5.44
C ALA A 238 14.99 -15.34 -5.57
N SER A 239 14.09 -14.70 -6.31
CA SER A 239 14.06 -13.25 -6.50
C SER A 239 12.64 -12.70 -6.47
N PHE A 240 12.52 -11.42 -6.16
CA PHE A 240 11.28 -10.64 -6.22
C PHE A 240 11.56 -9.29 -6.88
N ARG A 241 10.88 -8.97 -7.97
CA ARG A 241 11.12 -7.76 -8.77
C ARG A 241 9.80 -7.14 -9.26
N PRO A 242 9.43 -5.95 -8.76
CA PRO A 242 8.36 -5.14 -9.35
C PRO A 242 8.81 -4.45 -10.64
N THR A 243 7.90 -4.31 -11.62
CA THR A 243 8.18 -3.62 -12.89
C THR A 243 8.49 -2.13 -12.69
N VAL A 244 7.98 -1.54 -11.62
CA VAL A 244 8.22 -0.13 -11.25
C VAL A 244 9.59 0.10 -10.60
N GLY A 245 10.40 -0.94 -10.46
CA GLY A 245 11.74 -0.91 -9.88
C GLY A 245 11.79 -1.39 -8.42
N GLY A 246 13.01 -1.44 -7.89
CA GLY A 246 13.30 -2.03 -6.59
C GLY A 246 13.38 -3.56 -6.65
N GLY A 247 13.01 -4.20 -5.53
CA GLY A 247 13.03 -5.65 -5.38
C GLY A 247 14.34 -6.22 -4.81
N TYR A 248 14.41 -7.54 -4.78
CA TYR A 248 15.47 -8.34 -4.18
C TYR A 248 15.85 -9.48 -5.12
N VAL A 249 17.16 -9.69 -5.26
CA VAL A 249 17.77 -10.83 -5.96
C VAL A 249 18.67 -11.54 -4.95
N GLY A 250 18.88 -12.85 -5.05
CA GLY A 250 19.70 -13.56 -4.07
C GLY A 250 18.99 -13.89 -2.78
N LEU A 251 17.65 -14.01 -2.77
CA LEU A 251 16.91 -14.34 -1.55
C LEU A 251 17.19 -15.77 -1.08
N GLY A 252 17.68 -16.65 -1.96
CA GLY A 252 18.05 -18.04 -1.66
C GLY A 252 19.19 -18.21 -0.66
N GLY A 253 19.89 -17.12 -0.29
CA GLY A 253 20.89 -17.16 0.78
C GLY A 253 20.32 -17.50 2.17
N ASP A 254 19.01 -17.33 2.38
CA ASP A 254 18.33 -17.81 3.59
C ASP A 254 17.80 -19.24 3.38
N PRO A 255 18.16 -20.22 4.25
CA PRO A 255 17.75 -21.61 4.09
C PRO A 255 16.23 -21.82 4.01
N LYS A 256 15.42 -20.96 4.66
CA LYS A 256 13.97 -21.06 4.59
C LYS A 256 13.44 -20.68 3.21
N VAL A 257 14.03 -19.64 2.61
CA VAL A 257 13.67 -19.22 1.25
C VAL A 257 14.12 -20.28 0.25
N ALA A 258 15.33 -20.81 0.40
CA ALA A 258 15.84 -21.88 -0.47
C ALA A 258 14.93 -23.11 -0.50
N ASN A 259 14.50 -23.58 0.69
CA ASN A 259 13.58 -24.70 0.79
C ASN A 259 12.23 -24.39 0.10
N VAL A 260 11.68 -23.19 0.31
CA VAL A 260 10.42 -22.78 -0.33
C VAL A 260 10.56 -22.69 -1.85
N ALA A 261 11.71 -22.22 -2.36
CA ALA A 261 11.97 -22.17 -3.79
C ALA A 261 12.03 -23.58 -4.41
N GLN A 262 12.66 -24.54 -3.72
CA GLN A 262 12.68 -25.94 -4.16
C GLN A 262 11.29 -26.58 -4.12
N GLU A 263 10.49 -26.30 -3.09
CA GLU A 263 9.09 -26.75 -3.03
C GLU A 263 8.27 -26.21 -4.21
N ILE A 264 8.45 -24.94 -4.59
CA ILE A 264 7.79 -24.34 -5.75
C ILE A 264 8.12 -25.12 -7.03
N VAL A 265 9.40 -25.43 -7.26
CA VAL A 265 9.85 -26.19 -8.43
C VAL A 265 9.27 -27.61 -8.44
N GLN A 266 9.19 -28.27 -7.28
CA GLN A 266 8.56 -29.59 -7.15
C GLN A 266 7.08 -29.56 -7.48
N ILE A 267 6.34 -28.56 -6.99
CA ILE A 267 4.93 -28.37 -7.33
C ILE A 267 4.76 -28.12 -8.83
N ALA A 268 5.58 -27.23 -9.39
CA ALA A 268 5.56 -26.92 -10.81
C ALA A 268 5.83 -28.15 -11.71
N GLN A 269 6.72 -29.05 -11.30
CA GLN A 269 6.94 -30.31 -12.02
C GLN A 269 5.64 -31.13 -12.19
N THR A 270 4.76 -31.12 -11.18
CA THR A 270 3.47 -31.83 -11.24
C THR A 270 2.45 -31.14 -12.15
N LEU A 271 2.62 -29.83 -12.38
CA LEU A 271 1.76 -29.01 -13.22
C LEU A 271 2.16 -29.06 -14.70
N LEU A 272 3.40 -29.43 -15.02
CA LEU A 272 3.92 -29.44 -16.41
C LEU A 272 2.96 -30.09 -17.43
N PRO A 273 2.31 -31.24 -17.17
CA PRO A 273 1.38 -31.86 -18.13
C PRO A 273 0.11 -31.02 -18.42
N GLN A 274 -0.20 -30.04 -17.57
CA GLN A 274 -1.37 -29.15 -17.68
C GLN A 274 -1.01 -27.78 -18.27
N THR A 275 0.27 -27.55 -18.56
CA THR A 275 0.77 -26.30 -19.14
C THR A 275 0.89 -26.41 -20.66
N SER A 276 0.95 -25.25 -21.33
CA SER A 276 1.21 -25.17 -22.77
C SER A 276 2.54 -24.47 -23.04
N PRO A 277 3.26 -24.83 -24.13
CA PRO A 277 4.41 -24.05 -24.58
C PRO A 277 4.03 -22.58 -24.76
N ILE A 278 4.90 -21.68 -24.32
CA ILE A 278 4.68 -20.24 -24.41
C ILE A 278 5.65 -19.63 -25.42
N GLU A 279 5.12 -18.93 -26.41
CA GLU A 279 5.92 -18.15 -27.38
C GLU A 279 6.04 -16.67 -26.98
N ASP A 280 5.06 -16.14 -26.24
CA ASP A 280 5.00 -14.74 -25.81
C ASP A 280 5.27 -14.58 -24.31
N GLN A 281 6.24 -13.72 -23.98
CA GLN A 281 6.69 -13.43 -22.62
C GLN A 281 6.07 -12.14 -22.05
N ALA A 282 4.99 -11.68 -22.67
CA ALA A 282 4.20 -10.53 -22.24
C ALA A 282 3.83 -10.61 -20.75
N LEU A 283 3.71 -9.44 -20.12
CA LEU A 283 3.29 -9.34 -18.73
C LEU A 283 1.77 -9.44 -18.64
N PRO A 284 1.23 -10.08 -17.58
CA PRO A 284 -0.20 -10.27 -17.43
C PRO A 284 -0.94 -8.94 -17.22
N GLU A 285 -2.19 -8.90 -17.69
CA GLU A 285 -3.13 -7.82 -17.37
C GLU A 285 -3.43 -7.78 -15.85
N PRO A 286 -3.95 -6.67 -15.33
CA PRO A 286 -4.38 -6.58 -13.93
C PRO A 286 -5.30 -7.74 -13.52
N ASP A 287 -5.12 -8.21 -12.28
CA ASP A 287 -5.87 -9.33 -11.68
C ASP A 287 -5.60 -10.70 -12.30
N LEU A 288 -4.70 -10.80 -13.29
CA LEU A 288 -4.19 -12.07 -13.79
C LEU A 288 -2.86 -12.43 -13.14
N VAL A 289 -2.68 -13.73 -12.90
CA VAL A 289 -1.41 -14.33 -12.52
C VAL A 289 -0.97 -15.29 -13.63
N GLN A 290 0.30 -15.26 -13.98
CA GLN A 290 0.91 -16.16 -14.94
C GLN A 290 2.12 -16.86 -14.34
N PHE A 291 2.20 -18.16 -14.57
CA PHE A 291 3.35 -18.99 -14.18
C PHE A 291 4.06 -19.46 -15.45
N PHE A 292 5.37 -19.31 -15.46
CA PHE A 292 6.27 -19.84 -16.48
C PHE A 292 7.16 -20.89 -15.84
N LEU A 293 7.18 -22.08 -16.42
CA LEU A 293 7.95 -23.24 -16.00
C LEU A 293 9.10 -23.41 -17.00
N PHE A 294 10.33 -23.30 -16.50
CA PHE A 294 11.53 -23.43 -17.32
C PHE A 294 11.99 -24.89 -17.31
N THR A 295 12.08 -25.51 -18.50
CA THR A 295 12.66 -26.84 -18.71
C THR A 295 13.72 -26.78 -19.82
N ALA A 296 14.59 -27.79 -19.93
CA ALA A 296 15.56 -27.81 -21.02
C ALA A 296 14.90 -27.97 -22.41
N GLY A 297 13.64 -28.43 -22.45
CA GLY A 297 12.81 -28.51 -23.65
C GLY A 297 12.06 -27.22 -24.01
N GLY A 298 12.16 -26.16 -23.20
CA GLY A 298 11.53 -24.86 -23.46
C GLY A 298 10.80 -24.27 -22.25
N VAL A 299 10.04 -23.20 -22.51
CA VAL A 299 9.22 -22.53 -21.50
C VAL A 299 7.76 -22.89 -21.68
N TYR A 300 7.15 -23.35 -20.61
CA TYR A 300 5.74 -23.69 -20.55
C TYR A 300 5.03 -22.75 -19.60
N GLY A 301 3.75 -22.50 -19.79
CA GLY A 301 3.03 -21.60 -18.91
C GLY A 301 1.56 -21.87 -18.79
N VAL A 302 1.00 -21.24 -17.76
CA VAL A 302 -0.42 -21.25 -17.39
C VAL A 302 -0.74 -19.90 -16.76
N ALA A 303 -1.91 -19.37 -17.07
CA ALA A 303 -2.40 -18.11 -16.54
C ALA A 303 -3.87 -18.25 -16.12
N ASP A 304 -4.26 -17.56 -15.06
CA ASP A 304 -5.64 -17.52 -14.56
C ASP A 304 -5.87 -16.22 -13.76
N ASP A 305 -7.12 -15.94 -13.41
CA ASP A 305 -7.50 -14.88 -12.49
C ASP A 305 -6.93 -15.20 -11.10
N ILE A 306 -6.27 -14.22 -10.48
CA ILE A 306 -5.62 -14.38 -9.18
C ILE A 306 -6.60 -14.87 -8.11
N ARG A 307 -7.88 -14.49 -8.19
CA ARG A 307 -8.91 -14.90 -7.21
C ARG A 307 -9.26 -16.38 -7.35
N ASN A 308 -9.25 -16.91 -8.58
CA ASN A 308 -9.47 -18.33 -8.82
C ASN A 308 -8.32 -19.15 -8.21
N VAL A 309 -7.08 -18.74 -8.48
CA VAL A 309 -5.89 -19.41 -7.94
C VAL A 309 -5.82 -19.31 -6.42
N GLN A 310 -6.23 -18.20 -5.82
CA GLN A 310 -6.28 -18.03 -4.36
C GLN A 310 -7.36 -18.91 -3.70
N ALA A 311 -8.49 -19.13 -4.36
CA ALA A 311 -9.60 -19.90 -3.83
C ALA A 311 -9.41 -21.42 -4.02
N ALA A 312 -8.55 -21.83 -4.96
CA ALA A 312 -8.31 -23.22 -5.28
C ALA A 312 -7.40 -23.90 -4.25
N ASP A 313 -7.82 -25.08 -3.76
CA ASP A 313 -6.97 -26.00 -3.03
C ASP A 313 -6.27 -26.96 -4.00
N ASP A 314 -5.61 -26.38 -5.00
CA ASP A 314 -4.93 -27.09 -6.09
C ASP A 314 -3.43 -26.75 -6.12
N PRO A 315 -2.62 -27.40 -6.97
CA PRO A 315 -1.19 -27.12 -7.01
C PRO A 315 -0.85 -25.68 -7.41
N LEU A 316 -1.69 -24.99 -8.20
CA LEU A 316 -1.47 -23.58 -8.55
C LEU A 316 -1.65 -22.67 -7.33
N GLY A 317 -2.71 -22.88 -6.55
CA GLY A 317 -2.94 -22.17 -5.29
C GLY A 317 -1.82 -22.40 -4.28
N GLN A 318 -1.31 -23.64 -4.18
CA GLN A 318 -0.14 -23.95 -3.33
C GLN A 318 1.11 -23.19 -3.79
N MET A 319 1.39 -23.15 -5.10
CA MET A 319 2.52 -22.43 -5.66
C MET A 319 2.41 -20.92 -5.42
N LEU A 320 1.22 -20.32 -5.63
CA LEU A 320 0.96 -18.92 -5.32
C LEU A 320 1.24 -18.58 -3.85
N ASN A 321 0.77 -19.42 -2.92
CA ASN A 321 0.99 -19.24 -1.49
C ASN A 321 2.48 -19.29 -1.11
N ARG A 322 3.25 -20.18 -1.74
CA ARG A 322 4.71 -20.28 -1.53
C ARG A 322 5.46 -19.07 -2.07
N PHE A 323 5.07 -18.54 -3.23
CA PHE A 323 5.60 -17.25 -3.69
C PHE A 323 5.23 -16.10 -2.75
N GLY A 324 4.04 -16.13 -2.14
CA GLY A 324 3.64 -15.20 -1.09
C GLY A 324 4.62 -15.15 0.08
N PHE A 325 5.17 -16.30 0.49
CA PHE A 325 6.22 -16.35 1.51
C PHE A 325 7.51 -15.64 1.07
N ILE A 326 7.98 -15.90 -0.15
CA ILE A 326 9.20 -15.25 -0.70
C ILE A 326 9.02 -13.73 -0.73
N ARG A 327 7.85 -13.25 -1.18
CA ARG A 327 7.50 -11.82 -1.16
C ARG A 327 7.54 -11.24 0.25
N GLN A 328 6.85 -11.88 1.20
CA GLN A 328 6.82 -11.41 2.59
C GLN A 328 8.22 -11.34 3.20
N PHE A 329 9.09 -12.30 2.88
CA PHE A 329 10.48 -12.28 3.31
C PHE A 329 11.26 -11.11 2.70
N ALA A 330 11.09 -10.84 1.40
CA ALA A 330 11.69 -9.69 0.73
C ALA A 330 11.25 -8.36 1.37
N ASP A 331 9.95 -8.21 1.66
CA ASP A 331 9.40 -7.04 2.34
C ASP A 331 10.00 -6.86 3.76
N GLN A 332 10.25 -7.96 4.49
CA GLN A 332 10.92 -7.93 5.78
C GLN A 332 12.38 -7.47 5.70
N LEU A 333 13.11 -7.84 4.63
CA LEU A 333 14.48 -7.37 4.40
C LEU A 333 14.50 -5.87 4.08
N GLN A 334 13.53 -5.38 3.32
CA GLN A 334 13.35 -3.95 3.06
C GLN A 334 13.08 -3.19 4.34
N ASP A 335 12.27 -3.77 5.20
CA ASP A 335 11.93 -3.22 6.49
C ASP A 335 13.12 -3.20 7.48
N LYS A 336 14.22 -3.93 7.22
CA LYS A 336 15.43 -3.91 8.08
C LYS A 336 16.48 -2.87 7.68
N ARG A 337 16.44 -2.38 6.44
CA ARG A 337 17.33 -1.30 5.96
C ARG A 337 16.85 0.06 6.47
#